data_AF-A0A4Y2SXJ9-F1
#
_entry.id   AF-A0A4Y2SXJ9-F1
#
_cell.length_a   1.000
_cell.length_b   1.000
_cell.length_c   1.000
_cell.angle_alpha   90.00
_cell.angle_beta   90.00
_cell.angle_gamma   90.00
#
_symmetry.space_group_name_H-M   'P 1'
#
loop_
_entity.id
_entity.type
_entity.pdbx_description
1 polymer ?
#
loop_
_entity_poly.entity_id
_entity_poly.type
_entity_poly.pdbx_seq_one_letter_code
_entity_poly.pdbx_strand_id
1 'polypeptide(L)'
;MKDGFAVRFEQFKTNKSTLVFIVNPLNTNTNEINIKPFGIDAGSLQMQLLDLKTKDLWSGKFTKLKSKLEELEVQKCMHIAQHKWTALK
;
A
#
# COMPACT_ATOMS: atom_id res chain seq x y z
N MET A 1 -16.50 -39.03 -6.34
CA MET A 1 -16.75 -37.58 -6.55
C MET A 1 -16.63 -36.78 -5.25
N LYS A 2 -17.22 -37.23 -4.13
CA LYS A 2 -17.09 -36.57 -2.81
C LYS A 2 -15.64 -36.50 -2.28
N ASP A 3 -14.86 -37.57 -2.41
CA ASP A 3 -13.51 -37.63 -1.82
C ASP A 3 -12.52 -36.70 -2.51
N GLY A 4 -12.61 -36.56 -3.84
CA GLY A 4 -11.78 -35.64 -4.61
C GLY A 4 -12.06 -34.16 -4.29
N PHE A 5 -13.32 -33.81 -4.01
CA PHE A 5 -13.67 -32.46 -3.57
C PHE A 5 -13.11 -32.18 -2.18
N ALA A 6 -13.30 -33.08 -1.22
CA ALA A 6 -12.80 -32.92 0.14
C ALA A 6 -11.29 -32.68 0.16
N VAL A 7 -10.53 -33.48 -0.60
CA VAL A 7 -9.06 -33.31 -0.71
C VAL A 7 -8.69 -31.95 -1.29
N ARG A 8 -9.33 -31.51 -2.39
CA ARG A 8 -9.05 -30.20 -3.00
C ARG A 8 -9.45 -29.03 -2.10
N PHE A 9 -10.54 -29.18 -1.35
CA PHE A 9 -11.00 -28.16 -0.41
C PHE A 9 -10.06 -28.01 0.79
N GLU A 10 -9.55 -29.11 1.33
CA GLU A 10 -8.50 -29.07 2.37
C GLU A 10 -7.23 -28.39 1.86
N GLN A 11 -6.79 -28.73 0.64
CA GLN A 11 -5.66 -28.04 -0.01
C GLN A 11 -5.93 -26.55 -0.21
N PHE A 12 -7.14 -26.16 -0.62
CA PHE A 12 -7.52 -24.77 -0.80
C PHE A 12 -7.41 -23.94 0.49
N LYS A 13 -7.82 -24.51 1.63
CA LYS A 13 -7.71 -23.83 2.95
C LYS A 13 -6.28 -23.44 3.32
N THR A 14 -5.28 -24.16 2.82
CA THR A 14 -3.86 -23.83 3.05
C THR A 14 -3.42 -22.54 2.34
N ASN A 15 -4.18 -22.06 1.34
CA ASN A 15 -3.89 -20.84 0.58
C ASN A 15 -4.57 -19.60 1.17
N LYS A 16 -5.05 -19.65 2.41
CA LYS A 16 -5.77 -18.54 3.06
C LYS A 16 -5.00 -17.22 2.98
N SER A 17 -3.71 -17.22 3.33
CA SER A 17 -2.82 -16.06 3.24
C SER A 17 -2.74 -15.50 1.81
N THR A 18 -2.63 -16.38 0.80
CA THR A 18 -2.62 -15.99 -0.62
C THR A 18 -3.92 -15.31 -1.03
N LEU A 19 -5.07 -15.80 -0.55
CA LEU A 19 -6.37 -15.17 -0.82
C LEU A 19 -6.50 -13.81 -0.12
N VAL A 20 -6.00 -13.69 1.11
CA VAL A 20 -5.96 -12.43 1.83
C VAL A 20 -5.05 -11.43 1.12
N PHE A 21 -3.91 -11.87 0.57
CA PHE A 21 -3.01 -11.03 -0.21
C PHE A 21 -3.68 -10.42 -1.44
N ILE A 22 -4.54 -11.16 -2.15
CA ILE A 22 -5.26 -10.65 -3.32
C ILE A 22 -6.20 -9.49 -2.94
N VAL A 23 -6.83 -9.57 -1.78
CA VAL A 23 -7.79 -8.55 -1.30
C VAL A 23 -7.08 -7.40 -0.59
N ASN A 24 -6.00 -7.69 0.14
CA ASN A 24 -5.27 -6.72 0.94
C ASN A 24 -3.75 -6.94 0.86
N PRO A 25 -3.13 -6.58 -0.27
CA PRO A 25 -1.75 -6.94 -0.56
C PRO A 25 -0.73 -6.21 0.34
N LEU A 26 -1.07 -5.03 0.86
CA LEU A 26 -0.18 -4.22 1.70
C LEU A 26 -0.09 -4.73 3.15
N ASN A 27 -1.17 -5.32 3.67
CA ASN A 27 -1.26 -5.72 5.09
C ASN A 27 -1.02 -7.21 5.31
N THR A 28 -0.80 -7.99 4.25
CA THR A 28 -0.63 -9.44 4.36
C THR A 28 0.83 -9.80 4.68
N ASN A 29 1.03 -10.78 5.55
CA ASN A 29 2.35 -11.36 5.78
C ASN A 29 2.82 -12.11 4.53
N THR A 30 3.77 -11.51 3.79
CA THR A 30 4.30 -12.07 2.54
C THR A 30 5.02 -13.41 2.73
N ASN A 31 5.50 -13.70 3.94
CA ASN A 31 6.21 -14.95 4.23
C ASN A 31 5.28 -16.18 4.27
N GLU A 32 3.97 -15.96 4.44
CA GLU A 32 2.98 -17.02 4.55
C GLU A 32 2.28 -17.31 3.22
N ILE A 33 2.56 -16.54 2.16
CA ILE A 33 1.89 -16.69 0.87
C ILE A 33 2.34 -17.99 0.19
N ASN A 34 1.39 -18.88 -0.09
CA ASN A 34 1.63 -20.09 -0.87
C ASN A 34 1.42 -19.81 -2.37
N ILE A 35 2.50 -19.90 -3.14
CA ILE A 35 2.50 -19.65 -4.58
C ILE A 35 2.69 -20.90 -5.44
N LYS A 36 3.10 -22.02 -4.83
CA LYS A 36 3.35 -23.29 -5.55
C LYS A 36 2.14 -23.75 -6.38
N PRO A 37 0.89 -23.70 -5.88
CA PRO A 37 -0.27 -24.17 -6.65
C PRO A 37 -0.58 -23.34 -7.89
N PHE A 38 -0.02 -22.13 -8.00
CA PHE A 38 -0.35 -21.18 -9.06
C PHE A 38 0.72 -21.07 -10.15
N GLY A 39 1.82 -21.84 -10.02
CA GLY A 39 2.92 -21.81 -11.00
C GLY A 39 3.62 -20.44 -11.08
N ILE A 40 3.55 -19.64 -10.03
CA ILE A 40 4.16 -18.31 -9.98
C ILE A 40 5.65 -18.45 -9.64
N ASP A 41 6.49 -17.75 -10.38
CA ASP A 41 7.92 -17.65 -10.07
C ASP A 41 8.16 -16.84 -8.79
N ALA A 42 8.92 -17.42 -7.86
CA ALA A 42 9.20 -16.81 -6.56
C ALA A 42 10.05 -15.55 -6.69
N GLY A 43 11.03 -15.52 -7.61
CA GLY A 43 11.89 -14.37 -7.81
C GLY A 43 11.13 -13.16 -8.34
N SER A 44 10.31 -13.37 -9.37
CA SER A 44 9.42 -12.36 -9.95
C SER A 44 8.45 -11.81 -8.90
N LEU A 45 7.82 -12.68 -8.10
CA LEU A 45 6.92 -12.24 -7.04
C LEU A 45 7.65 -11.38 -5.99
N GLN A 46 8.84 -11.79 -5.56
CA GLN A 46 9.63 -11.00 -4.60
C GLN A 46 9.96 -9.61 -5.12
N MET A 47 10.31 -9.49 -6.40
CA MET A 47 10.57 -8.20 -7.05
C MET A 47 9.32 -7.32 -7.08
N GLN A 48 8.16 -7.89 -7.42
CA GLN A 48 6.88 -7.15 -7.41
C GLN A 48 6.45 -6.73 -6.00
N LEU A 49 6.70 -7.56 -4.99
CA LEU A 49 6.44 -7.23 -3.58
C LEU A 49 7.32 -6.07 -3.10
N LEU A 50 8.59 -6.04 -3.52
CA LEU A 50 9.50 -4.95 -3.21
C LEU A 50 9.04 -3.63 -3.85
N ASP A 51 8.63 -3.67 -5.12
CA ASP A 51 8.08 -2.51 -5.82
C ASP A 51 6.80 -1.99 -5.14
N LEU A 52 5.88 -2.88 -4.78
CA LEU A 52 4.65 -2.53 -4.08
C LEU A 52 4.91 -1.80 -2.75
N LYS A 53 5.82 -2.33 -1.91
CA LYS A 53 6.21 -1.69 -0.64
C LYS A 53 6.87 -0.34 -0.86
N THR A 54 7.69 -0.23 -1.91
CA THR A 54 8.37 1.01 -2.27
C THR A 54 7.35 2.07 -2.72
N LYS A 55 6.37 1.69 -3.54
CA LYS A 55 5.29 2.57 -3.99
C LYS A 55 4.46 3.09 -2.81
N ASP A 56 4.07 2.22 -1.87
CA ASP A 56 3.33 2.63 -0.66
C ASP A 56 4.13 3.65 0.17
N LEU A 57 5.41 3.36 0.45
CA LEU A 57 6.30 4.25 1.16
C LEU A 57 6.42 5.63 0.48
N TRP A 58 6.62 5.65 -0.83
CA TRP A 58 6.72 6.90 -1.59
C TRP A 58 5.41 7.67 -1.60
N SER A 59 4.27 6.99 -1.72
CA SER A 59 2.95 7.64 -1.66
C SER A 59 2.73 8.39 -0.34
N GLY A 60 3.14 7.78 0.79
CA GLY A 60 3.07 8.42 2.10
C GLY A 60 4.02 9.62 2.23
N LYS A 61 5.26 9.48 1.73
CA LYS A 61 6.24 10.59 1.70
C LYS A 61 5.73 11.77 0.87
N PHE A 62 5.20 11.52 -0.33
CA PHE A 62 4.68 12.57 -1.19
C PHE A 62 3.43 13.23 -0.62
N THR A 63 2.53 12.45 0.00
CA THR A 63 1.36 13.01 0.70
C THR A 63 1.80 13.95 1.82
N LYS A 64 2.77 13.53 2.65
CA LYS A 64 3.31 14.37 3.72
C LYS A 64 4.01 15.63 3.18
N LEU A 65 4.77 15.50 2.09
CA LEU A 65 5.42 16.63 1.44
C LEU A 65 4.40 17.64 0.91
N LYS A 66 3.36 17.15 0.22
CA LYS A 66 2.26 17.96 -0.30
C LYS A 66 1.61 18.77 0.83
N SER A 67 1.22 18.13 1.94
CA SER A 67 0.60 18.84 3.06
C SER A 67 1.49 19.94 3.65
N LYS A 68 2.80 19.70 3.76
CA LYS A 68 3.75 20.73 4.22
C LYS A 68 3.84 21.92 3.27
N LEU A 69 3.79 21.68 1.96
CA LEU A 69 3.80 22.74 0.96
C LEU A 69 2.51 23.56 1.00
N GLU A 70 1.36 22.90 1.14
CA GLU A 70 0.07 23.57 1.30
C GLU A 70 0.05 24.45 2.56
N GLU A 71 0.53 23.93 3.70
CA GLU A 71 0.62 24.69 4.95
C GLU A 71 1.53 25.92 4.80
N LEU A 72 2.69 25.75 4.18
CA LEU A 72 3.63 26.84 3.94
C LEU A 72 3.00 27.96 3.07
N GLU A 73 2.25 27.58 2.04
CA GLU A 73 1.59 28.54 1.16
C GLU A 73 0.47 29.31 1.88
N VAL A 74 -0.30 28.62 2.73
CA VAL A 74 -1.30 29.25 3.59
C VAL A 74 -0.66 30.26 4.55
N GLN A 75 0.44 29.89 5.20
CA GLN A 75 1.17 30.77 6.11
C GLN A 75 1.70 32.02 5.40
N LYS A 76 2.26 31.86 4.19
CA LYS A 76 2.72 33.00 3.37
C LYS A 76 1.56 33.93 3.02
N CYS A 77 0.43 33.39 2.58
CA CYS A 77 -0.76 34.17 2.27
C CYS A 77 -1.25 34.99 3.49
N MET A 78 -1.32 34.35 4.66
CA MET A 78 -1.72 35.01 5.91
C MET A 78 -0.77 36.15 6.29
N HIS A 79 0.54 35.91 6.21
CA HIS A 79 1.54 36.93 6.52
C HIS A 79 1.45 38.13 5.57
N ILE A 80 1.29 37.89 4.26
CA ILE A 80 1.11 38.97 3.27
C ILE A 80 -0.15 39.79 3.57
N ALA A 81 -1.27 39.13 3.87
CA ALA A 81 -2.52 39.80 4.20
C ALA A 81 -2.34 40.68 5.45
N GLN A 82 -1.71 40.15 6.51
CA GLN A 82 -1.44 40.89 7.74
C GLN A 82 -0.58 42.13 7.49
N HIS A 83 0.54 42.00 6.77
CA HIS A 83 1.42 43.14 6.45
C HIS A 83 0.69 44.23 5.68
N LYS A 84 -0.12 43.86 4.67
CA LYS A 84 -0.95 44.81 3.92
C LYS A 84 -1.94 45.55 4.82
N TRP A 85 -2.58 44.86 5.76
CA TRP A 85 -3.53 45.48 6.70
C TRP A 85 -2.86 46.46 7.67
N THR A 86 -1.70 46.12 8.23
CA THR A 86 -0.94 47.03 9.09
C THR A 86 -0.40 48.26 8.36
N ALA A 87 -0.12 48.16 7.06
CA ALA A 87 0.34 49.30 6.26
C ALA A 87 -0.79 50.28 5.87
N LEU A 88 -2.06 49.88 6.03
CA LEU A 88 -3.25 50.68 5.73
C LEU A 88 -3.82 51.42 6.96
N LYS A 89 -3.24 51.20 8.14
CA LYS A 89 -3.66 51.80 9.42
C LYS A 89 -2.68 52.88 9.84
#